data_AF-A0A085ZQ88-F1
#
_entry.id   AF-A0A085ZQ88-F1
#
_cell.length_a   1.000
_cell.length_b   1.000
_cell.length_c   1.000
_cell.angle_alpha   90.00
_cell.angle_beta   90.00
_cell.angle_gamma   90.00
#
_symmetry.space_group_name_H-M   'P 1'
#
loop_
_entity.id
_entity.type
_entity.pdbx_description
1 polymer ?
#
loop_
_entity_poly.entity_id
_entity_poly.type
_entity_poly.pdbx_seq_one_letter_code
_entity_poly.pdbx_strand_id
1 'polypeptide(L)' 'MEKLNIHRLKETLKYLESKQRELKRQNENETRSLESMIKYLKKDMLEHFELSNHHQSIKEEIKNTDAFIENVKNIIEINS' A
#
# COMPACT_ATOMS: atom_id res chain seq x y z
N MET A 1 -12.05 18.85 3.72
CA MET A 1 -11.40 17.54 3.55
C MET A 1 -11.46 17.21 2.08
N GLU A 2 -10.32 17.11 1.41
CA GLU A 2 -10.30 16.57 0.05
C GLU A 2 -10.90 15.17 0.10
N LYS A 3 -11.84 14.90 -0.81
CA LYS A 3 -12.51 13.60 -0.87
C LYS A 3 -11.47 12.58 -1.33
N LEU A 4 -11.18 11.58 -0.50
CA LEU A 4 -10.27 10.48 -0.82
C LEU A 4 -10.58 9.98 -2.24
N ASN A 5 -9.60 10.01 -3.15
CA ASN A 5 -9.80 9.50 -4.50
C ASN A 5 -9.73 7.97 -4.49
N ILE A 6 -10.84 7.33 -4.11
CA ILE A 6 -10.96 5.88 -3.94
C ILE A 6 -10.61 5.12 -5.21
N HIS A 7 -10.97 5.66 -6.38
CA HIS A 7 -10.68 5.02 -7.66
C HIS A 7 -9.16 4.91 -7.87
N ARG A 8 -8.43 6.01 -7.71
CA ARG A 8 -6.96 6.02 -7.84
C ARG A 8 -6.31 5.18 -6.74
N LEU A 9 -6.86 5.17 -5.52
CA LEU A 9 -6.36 4.34 -4.42
C LEU A 9 -6.48 2.84 -4.71
N LYS A 10 -7.62 2.41 -5.29
CA LYS A 10 -7.85 1.02 -5.73
C LYS A 10 -6.83 0.58 -6.79
N GLU A 11 -6.54 1.43 -7.77
CA GLU A 11 -5.53 1.13 -8.80
C GLU A 11 -4.12 1.02 -8.22
N THR A 12 -3.71 1.95 -7.34
CA THR A 12 -2.41 1.88 -6.68
C THR A 12 -2.30 0.65 -5.78
N LEU A 13 -3.38 0.30 -5.05
CA LEU A 13 -3.43 -0.90 -4.21
C LEU A 13 -3.26 -2.17 -5.05
N LYS A 14 -3.97 -2.28 -6.19
CA LYS A 14 -3.87 -3.43 -7.10
C LYS A 14 -2.43 -3.61 -7.62
N TYR A 15 -1.74 -2.51 -7.91
CA TYR A 15 -0.35 -2.55 -8.33
C TYR A 15 0.58 -3.01 -7.19
N LEU A 16 0.39 -2.48 -5.97
CA LEU A 16 1.12 -2.91 -4.78
C LEU A 16 0.96 -4.41 -4.51
N GLU A 17 -0.28 -4.94 -4.58
CA GLU A 17 -0.55 -6.38 -4.43
C GLU A 17 0.17 -7.20 -5.50
N SER A 18 0.20 -6.73 -6.74
CA SER A 18 0.92 -7.40 -7.82
C SER A 18 2.42 -7.50 -7.51
N LYS A 19 3.04 -6.42 -7.03
CA LYS A 19 4.46 -6.40 -6.67
C LYS A 19 4.77 -7.23 -5.44
N GLN A 20 3.89 -7.23 -4.44
CA GLN A 20 4.01 -8.10 -3.27
C GLN A 20 3.93 -9.58 -3.66
N ARG A 21 3.04 -9.97 -4.57
CA ARG A 21 2.98 -11.35 -5.10
C ARG A 21 4.22 -11.72 -5.90
N GLU A 22 4.75 -10.79 -6.68
CA GLU A 22 5.99 -10.97 -7.45
C GLU A 22 7.18 -11.21 -6.51
N LEU A 23 7.33 -10.38 -5.47
CA LEU A 23 8.37 -10.51 -4.44
C LEU A 23 8.30 -11.87 -3.73
N LYS A 24 7.10 -12.33 -3.36
CA LYS A 24 6.90 -13.64 -2.72
C LYS A 24 7.28 -14.84 -3.58
N ARG A 25 7.39 -14.66 -4.91
CA ARG A 25 7.72 -15.73 -5.87
C ARG A 25 9.20 -15.77 -6.25
N GLN A 26 9.99 -14.76 -5.90
CA GLN A 26 11.40 -14.71 -6.27
C GLN A 26 12.31 -15.39 -5.24
N ASN A 27 13.38 -16.02 -5.74
CA ASN A 27 14.52 -16.46 -4.94
C ASN A 27 15.49 -15.28 -4.72
N GLU A 28 16.19 -15.29 -3.58
CA GLU A 28 16.86 -14.18 -2.86
C GLU A 28 17.74 -13.17 -3.65
N ASN A 29 18.04 -13.42 -4.93
CA ASN A 29 19.02 -12.63 -5.70
C ASN A 29 18.45 -11.44 -6.49
N GLU A 30 17.14 -11.35 -6.74
CA GLU A 30 16.53 -10.27 -7.57
C GLU A 30 15.51 -9.40 -6.82
N THR A 31 15.43 -9.49 -5.50
CA THR A 31 14.34 -8.92 -4.70
C THR A 31 14.51 -7.44 -4.32
N ARG A 32 15.74 -6.91 -4.28
CA ARG A 32 16.03 -5.54 -3.77
C ARG A 32 15.31 -4.43 -4.54
N SER A 33 15.17 -4.57 -5.85
CA SER A 33 14.46 -3.60 -6.71
C SER A 33 12.95 -3.62 -6.44
N LEU A 34 12.37 -4.81 -6.25
CA LEU A 34 10.97 -5.00 -5.89
C LEU A 34 10.66 -4.49 -4.49
N GLU A 35 11.51 -4.76 -3.51
CA GLU A 35 11.37 -4.23 -2.15
C GLU A 35 11.39 -2.69 -2.14
N SER A 36 12.29 -2.09 -2.91
CA SER A 36 12.37 -0.63 -3.06
C SER A 36 11.12 -0.06 -3.70
N MET A 37 10.60 -0.72 -4.75
CA MET A 37 9.35 -0.33 -5.40
C MET A 37 8.16 -0.41 -4.43
N ILE A 38 8.03 -1.51 -3.68
CA ILE A 38 6.99 -1.71 -2.67
C ILE A 38 7.08 -0.64 -1.58
N LYS A 39 8.30 -0.31 -1.12
CA LYS A 39 8.52 0.76 -0.14
C LYS A 39 8.07 2.12 -0.68
N TYR A 40 8.41 2.44 -1.91
CA TYR A 40 8.00 3.68 -2.56
C TYR A 40 6.48 3.76 -2.68
N LEU A 41 5.82 2.70 -3.16
CA LEU A 41 4.37 2.65 -3.30
C LEU A 41 3.65 2.87 -1.97
N LYS A 42 4.09 2.23 -0.88
CA LYS A 42 3.50 2.44 0.44
C LYS A 42 3.64 3.89 0.91
N LYS A 43 4.78 4.53 0.66
CA LYS A 43 5.02 5.93 1.01
C LYS A 43 4.14 6.87 0.19
N ASP A 44 4.10 6.68 -1.13
CA ASP A 44 3.22 7.42 -2.05
C ASP A 44 1.76 7.33 -1.59
N MET A 45 1.31 6.12 -1.23
CA MET A 45 -0.04 5.89 -0.74
C MET A 45 -0.33 6.67 0.55
N LEU A 46 0.60 6.70 1.51
CA LEU A 46 0.43 7.45 2.76
C LEU A 46 0.35 8.97 2.54
N GLU A 47 1.20 9.49 1.66
CA GLU A 47 1.34 10.94 1.42
C GLU A 47 0.21 11.48 0.53
N HIS A 48 -0.08 10.81 -0.59
CA HIS A 48 -1.04 11.32 -1.58
C HIS A 48 -2.50 11.01 -1.26
N PHE A 49 -2.77 9.99 -0.47
CA PHE A 49 -4.14 9.63 -0.05
C PHE A 49 -4.41 9.93 1.41
N GLU A 50 -3.47 10.61 2.09
CA GLU A 50 -3.55 10.98 3.49
C GLU A 50 -4.01 9.83 4.40
N LEU A 51 -3.61 8.58 4.12
CA LEU A 51 -4.18 7.40 4.80
C LEU A 51 -3.99 7.43 6.31
N SER A 52 -2.99 8.18 6.77
CA SER A 52 -2.73 8.45 8.19
C SER A 52 -3.86 9.21 8.89
N ASN A 53 -4.65 10.00 8.15
CA ASN A 53 -5.84 10.69 8.66
C ASN A 53 -7.03 9.74 8.78
N HIS A 54 -6.98 8.58 8.09
CA HIS A 54 -8.06 7.60 8.04
C HIS A 54 -7.81 6.39 8.94
N HIS A 55 -6.54 6.05 9.22
CA HIS A 55 -6.18 4.92 10.07
C HIS A 55 -4.86 5.17 10.80
N GLN A 56 -4.90 5.47 12.10
CA GLN A 56 -3.74 5.96 12.85
C GLN A 56 -2.57 4.97 12.92
N SER A 57 -2.83 3.66 12.92
CA SER A 57 -1.80 2.62 12.97
C SER A 57 -1.16 2.30 11.61
N ILE A 58 -1.67 2.84 10.49
CA ILE A 58 -1.16 2.48 9.16
C ILE A 58 0.31 2.87 8.94
N LYS A 59 0.79 3.87 9.69
CA LYS A 59 2.22 4.26 9.69
C LYS A 59 3.11 3.19 10.31
N GLU A 60 2.62 2.48 11.33
CA GLU A 60 3.37 1.44 12.03
C GLU A 60 3.46 0.18 11.18
N GLU A 61 2.42 -0.08 10.40
CA GLU A 61 2.29 -1.26 9.55
C GLU A 61 3.03 -1.13 8.21
N ILE A 62 3.66 0.00 7.92
CA ILE A 62 4.49 0.17 6.71
C ILE A 62 5.62 -0.87 6.62
N LYS A 63 6.01 -1.48 7.74
CA LYS A 63 7.02 -2.55 7.80
C LYS A 63 6.49 -3.90 7.30
N ASN A 64 5.20 -4.17 7.45
CA ASN A 64 4.55 -5.40 6.99
C ASN A 64 3.63 -5.08 5.81
N THR A 65 4.09 -5.37 4.60
CA THR A 65 3.34 -5.05 3.37
C THR A 65 1.96 -5.73 3.33
N ASP A 66 1.82 -6.94 3.86
CA ASP A 66 0.53 -7.64 3.84
C ASP A 66 -0.48 -6.97 4.78
N ALA A 67 -0.04 -6.59 5.99
CA ALA A 67 -0.88 -5.85 6.94
C ALA A 67 -1.28 -4.47 6.39
N PHE A 68 -0.32 -3.76 5.78
CA PHE A 68 -0.58 -2.49 5.10
C PHE A 68 -1.64 -2.62 4.00
N ILE A 69 -1.56 -3.66 3.16
CA ILE A 69 -2.55 -3.93 2.10
C ILE A 69 -3.95 -4.10 2.68
N GLU A 70 -4.11 -4.91 3.73
CA GLU A 70 -5.41 -5.15 4.36
C GLU A 70 -6.00 -3.88 4.98
N ASN A 71 -5.17 -3.06 5.63
CA ASN A 71 -5.63 -1.77 6.14
C ASN A 71 -6.07 -0.80 5.04
N VAL A 72 -5.38 -0.75 3.90
CA VAL A 72 -5.82 0.07 2.77
C VAL A 72 -7.17 -0.43 2.24
N LYS A 73 -7.39 -1.75 2.16
CA LYS A 73 -8.70 -2.31 1.78
C LYS A 73 -9.80 -1.87 2.74
N ASN A 74 -9.55 -1.93 4.05
CA ASN A 74 -10.50 -1.48 5.06
C ASN A 74 -10.82 0.02 4.91
N ILE A 75 -9.82 0.87 4.67
CA ILE A 75 -10.03 2.30 4.43
C ILE A 75 -10.89 2.50 3.17
N ILE A 76 -10.61 1.79 2.09
CA ILE A 76 -11.39 1.84 0.85
C ILE A 76 -12.84 1.44 1.11
N GLU A 77 -13.08 0.37 1.86
CA GLU A 77 -14.41 -0.15 2.17
C GLU A 77 -15.24 0.84 3.00
N ILE A 78 -14.64 1.44 4.03
CA ILE A 78 -15.30 2.44 4.89
C ILE A 78 -15.69 3.72 4.11
N ASN A 79 -14.93 4.06 3.05
CA ASN A 79 -15.15 5.29 2.29
C ASN A 79 -15.89 5.10 0.96
N SER A 80 -16.12 3.85 0.52
CA SER A 80 -16.82 3.52 -0.75
C SER A 80 -18.34 3.61 -0.60
#